data_AF-A0A1M5Y8V5-F1
#
_entry.id   AF-A0A1M5Y8V5-F1
#
_cell.length_a   1.000
_cell.length_b   1.000
_cell.length_c   1.000
_cell.angle_alpha   90.00
_cell.angle_beta   90.00
_cell.angle_gamma   90.00
#
_symmetry.space_group_name_H-M   'P 1'
#
loop_
_entity.id
_entity.type
_entity.pdbx_description
1 polymer ?
#
loop_
_entity_poly.entity_id
_entity_poly.type
_entity_poly.pdbx_seq_one_letter_code
_entity_poly.pdbx_strand_id
1 'polypeptide(L)'
;MKQQLFVLIAALSALLAAGCGRVPEPAPYVYSDQQKMQAGHHWDVLAADVAGEINTALILGDFLTTPVFVRQTCGDEDTPCRAAETSVFDEAFRDLLITNLVALGVPTSSTPTEDTIVVHYKAQPVYHHTHRLRTIRPGLLTSISAGIIVLRNAPWELAAMAMAGGIDALNAAYNSLDRFEVVITTSMIAKNTYLYRDTSIYYINTTDSWHYNTTTAPAQITLSTPGSAPPATRQQPVGIFDEPKSTAAGAPAETTGI
;
A
#
# COMPACT_ATOMS: atom_id res chain seq x y z
N MET A 1 -40.23 57.36 -12.67
CA MET A 1 -39.81 56.58 -11.48
C MET A 1 -39.90 55.07 -11.66
N LYS A 2 -41.00 54.50 -12.19
CA LYS A 2 -41.15 53.03 -12.36
C LYS A 2 -40.10 52.39 -13.29
N GLN A 3 -39.72 53.04 -14.40
CA GLN A 3 -38.72 52.53 -15.34
C GLN A 3 -37.30 52.47 -14.77
N GLN A 4 -36.92 53.44 -13.92
CA GLN A 4 -35.61 53.49 -13.26
C GLN A 4 -35.47 52.39 -12.19
N LEU A 5 -36.57 52.03 -11.53
CA LEU A 5 -36.62 50.94 -10.55
C LEU A 5 -36.43 49.57 -11.20
N PHE A 6 -37.02 49.33 -12.38
CA PHE A 6 -36.84 48.07 -13.12
C PHE A 6 -35.40 47.87 -13.60
N VAL A 7 -34.74 48.93 -14.07
CA VAL A 7 -33.33 48.86 -14.50
C VAL A 7 -32.39 48.56 -13.33
N LEU A 8 -32.64 49.16 -12.16
CA LEU A 8 -31.86 48.88 -10.94
C LEU A 8 -32.06 47.45 -10.44
N ILE A 9 -33.28 46.93 -10.46
CA ILE A 9 -33.57 45.54 -10.06
C ILE A 9 -32.91 44.55 -11.04
N ALA A 10 -32.94 44.83 -12.35
CA ALA A 10 -32.29 44.00 -13.36
C ALA A 10 -30.76 44.03 -13.27
N ALA A 11 -30.16 45.17 -12.94
CA ALA A 11 -28.72 45.28 -12.71
C ALA A 11 -28.28 44.55 -11.43
N LEU A 12 -29.10 44.62 -10.37
CA LEU A 12 -28.82 43.94 -9.10
C LEU A 12 -28.93 42.41 -9.23
N SER A 13 -29.94 41.91 -9.97
CA SER A 13 -30.08 40.47 -10.23
C SER A 13 -28.95 39.91 -11.12
N ALA A 14 -28.43 40.70 -12.07
CA ALA A 14 -27.26 40.32 -12.86
C ALA A 14 -25.97 40.23 -12.04
N LEU A 15 -25.78 41.11 -11.03
CA LEU A 15 -24.63 41.04 -10.11
C LEU A 15 -24.72 39.84 -9.14
N LEU A 16 -25.92 39.48 -8.70
CA LEU A 16 -26.16 38.32 -7.82
C LEU A 16 -25.94 36.97 -8.54
N ALA A 17 -26.07 36.93 -9.87
CA ALA A 17 -25.83 35.73 -10.67
C ALA A 17 -24.34 35.48 -11.01
N ALA A 18 -23.44 36.45 -10.80
CA ALA A 18 -22.00 36.31 -11.03
C ALA A 18 -21.26 35.57 -9.90
N GLY A 19 -21.95 35.22 -8.81
CA GLY A 19 -21.46 34.34 -7.75
C GLY A 19 -21.51 32.86 -8.15
N CYS A 20 -20.95 32.48 -9.30
CA CYS A 20 -20.80 31.08 -9.66
C CYS A 20 -19.74 30.45 -8.75
N GLY A 21 -20.18 29.55 -7.88
CA GLY A 21 -19.33 28.84 -6.94
C GLY A 21 -18.14 28.19 -7.63
N ARG A 22 -16.94 28.44 -7.09
CA ARG A 22 -15.79 27.61 -7.42
C ARG A 22 -16.00 26.26 -6.74
N VAL A 23 -16.26 25.23 -7.54
CA VAL A 23 -16.22 23.85 -7.07
C VAL A 23 -14.78 23.58 -6.64
N PRO A 24 -14.54 22.95 -5.47
CA PRO A 24 -13.20 22.57 -5.06
C PRO A 24 -12.55 21.71 -6.14
N GLU A 25 -11.46 22.22 -6.73
CA GLU A 25 -10.67 21.46 -7.70
C GLU A 25 -9.67 20.57 -6.92
N PRO A 26 -9.50 19.30 -7.31
CA PRO A 26 -8.49 18.44 -6.71
C PRO A 26 -7.10 19.08 -6.81
N ALA A 27 -6.55 19.49 -5.67
CA ALA A 27 -5.17 19.94 -5.60
C ALA A 27 -4.25 18.72 -5.44
N PRO A 28 -3.11 18.66 -6.15
CA PRO A 28 -2.12 17.62 -5.90
C PRO A 28 -1.49 17.82 -4.51
N TYR A 29 -1.14 16.72 -3.86
CA TYR A 29 -0.34 16.76 -2.63
C TYR A 29 1.06 17.32 -2.91
N VAL A 30 1.68 17.88 -1.86
CA VAL A 30 3.10 18.29 -1.89
C VAL A 30 3.96 17.07 -2.20
N TYR A 31 4.97 17.25 -3.04
CA TYR A 31 5.93 16.20 -3.38
C TYR A 31 6.62 15.66 -2.11
N SER A 32 6.63 14.34 -1.95
CA SER A 32 7.32 13.61 -0.88
C SER A 32 7.91 12.31 -1.43
N ASP A 33 9.01 11.86 -0.82
CA ASP A 33 9.59 10.55 -1.12
C ASP A 33 8.85 9.47 -0.30
N GLN A 34 8.60 8.31 -0.92
CA GLN A 34 7.98 7.16 -0.26
C GLN A 34 8.94 5.98 -0.19
N GLN A 35 8.95 5.31 0.97
CA GLN A 35 9.82 4.17 1.23
C GLN A 35 9.32 2.91 0.52
N LYS A 36 10.26 1.99 0.22
CA LYS A 36 9.98 0.72 -0.45
C LYS A 36 10.33 -0.49 0.41
N MET A 37 9.45 -1.48 0.47
CA MET A 37 9.62 -2.69 1.28
C MET A 37 9.80 -3.92 0.39
N GLN A 38 11.04 -4.15 -0.07
CA GLN A 38 11.36 -5.11 -1.14
C GLN A 38 12.05 -6.39 -0.67
N ALA A 39 12.63 -6.42 0.53
CA ALA A 39 13.39 -7.57 1.03
C ALA A 39 13.11 -7.82 2.50
N GLY A 40 13.34 -9.06 2.97
CA GLY A 40 13.23 -9.41 4.39
C GLY A 40 14.08 -8.52 5.30
N HIS A 41 15.22 -8.01 4.81
CA HIS A 41 16.00 -7.02 5.55
C HIS A 41 15.23 -5.72 5.84
N HIS A 42 14.38 -5.25 4.92
CA HIS A 42 13.57 -4.06 5.16
C HIS A 42 12.49 -4.31 6.22
N TRP A 43 12.04 -5.56 6.39
CA TRP A 43 11.11 -5.93 7.47
C TRP A 43 11.79 -5.84 8.83
N ASP A 44 13.06 -6.24 8.93
CA ASP A 44 13.83 -6.11 10.17
C ASP A 44 14.13 -4.65 10.50
N VAL A 45 14.49 -3.83 9.51
CA VAL A 45 14.65 -2.37 9.69
C VAL A 45 13.36 -1.74 10.23
N LEU A 46 12.21 -2.09 9.66
CA LEU A 46 10.92 -1.62 10.15
C LEU A 46 10.62 -2.13 11.58
N ALA A 47 10.90 -3.40 11.84
CA ALA A 47 10.66 -4.00 13.16
C ALA A 47 11.53 -3.36 14.25
N ALA A 48 12.78 -3.03 13.93
CA ALA A 48 13.69 -2.33 14.82
C ALA A 48 13.23 -0.89 15.10
N ASP A 49 12.77 -0.18 14.08
CA ASP A 49 12.23 1.17 14.20
C ASP A 49 10.98 1.20 15.11
N VAL A 50 10.01 0.33 14.82
CA VAL A 50 8.80 0.17 15.63
C VAL A 50 9.13 -0.25 17.06
N ALA A 51 10.09 -1.16 17.28
CA ALA A 51 10.54 -1.53 18.62
C ALA A 51 11.14 -0.33 19.37
N GLY A 52 11.89 0.53 18.69
CA GLY A 52 12.44 1.78 19.23
C GLY A 52 11.35 2.77 19.64
N GLU A 53 10.31 2.94 18.81
CA GLU A 53 9.16 3.78 19.12
C GLU A 53 8.36 3.24 20.30
N ILE A 54 8.13 1.92 20.36
CA ILE A 54 7.48 1.25 21.49
C ILE A 54 8.28 1.49 22.77
N ASN A 55 9.60 1.25 22.75
CA ASN A 55 10.46 1.47 23.91
C ASN A 55 10.42 2.93 24.38
N THR A 56 10.44 3.88 23.44
CA THR A 56 10.31 5.31 23.73
C THR A 56 8.96 5.61 24.39
N ALA A 57 7.86 5.07 23.88
CA ALA A 57 6.54 5.23 24.47
C ALA A 57 6.45 4.63 25.89
N LEU A 58 7.07 3.47 26.13
CA LEU A 58 7.16 2.85 27.45
C LEU A 58 7.95 3.71 28.44
N ILE A 59 9.07 4.30 28.01
CA ILE A 59 9.88 5.21 28.84
C ILE A 59 9.06 6.46 29.21
N LEU A 60 8.42 7.09 28.23
CA LEU A 60 7.64 8.32 28.45
C LEU A 60 6.40 8.08 29.31
N GLY A 61 5.81 6.88 29.22
CA GLY A 61 4.63 6.47 29.97
C GLY A 61 4.90 5.84 31.33
N ASP A 62 6.16 5.71 31.76
CA ASP A 62 6.58 5.02 33.00
C ASP A 62 6.14 3.54 33.07
N PHE A 63 6.22 2.84 31.94
CA PHE A 63 5.84 1.43 31.76
C PHE A 63 7.03 0.49 31.54
N LEU A 64 8.25 0.91 31.90
CA LEU A 64 9.49 0.18 31.62
C LEU A 64 9.54 -1.25 32.18
N THR A 65 8.87 -1.49 33.31
CA THR A 65 8.81 -2.81 33.95
C THR A 65 7.60 -3.62 33.52
N THR A 66 6.70 -3.05 32.73
CA THR A 66 5.46 -3.69 32.32
C THR A 66 5.71 -4.55 31.08
N PRO A 67 5.37 -5.86 31.11
CA PRO A 67 5.60 -6.71 29.97
C PRO A 67 4.70 -6.36 28.78
N VAL A 68 5.26 -6.40 27.58
CA VAL A 68 4.53 -6.24 26.33
C VAL A 68 4.19 -7.60 25.71
N PHE A 69 3.01 -7.72 25.12
CA PHE A 69 2.60 -8.89 24.33
C PHE A 69 2.29 -8.46 22.90
N VAL A 70 3.01 -9.02 21.93
CA VAL A 70 2.84 -8.69 20.51
C VAL A 70 1.75 -9.57 19.88
N ARG A 71 0.70 -8.91 19.40
CA ARG A 71 -0.49 -9.50 18.81
C ARG A 71 -0.68 -9.02 17.37
N GLN A 72 -0.80 -9.97 16.46
CA GLN A 72 -1.26 -9.72 15.11
C GLN A 72 -2.78 -9.54 15.09
N THR A 73 -3.28 -8.57 14.32
CA THR A 73 -4.73 -8.35 14.13
C THR A 73 -5.11 -8.38 12.65
N CYS A 74 -6.27 -8.96 12.37
CA CYS A 74 -6.82 -9.07 11.02
C CYS A 74 -8.10 -8.24 10.98
N GLY A 75 -7.98 -6.98 10.56
CA GLY A 75 -9.09 -6.03 10.53
C GLY A 75 -9.08 -5.06 11.72
N ASP A 76 -10.02 -5.25 12.65
CA ASP A 76 -10.12 -4.48 13.89
C ASP A 76 -9.13 -5.00 14.94
N GLU A 77 -8.66 -4.13 15.82
CA GLU A 77 -7.69 -4.45 16.86
C GLU A 77 -8.22 -5.42 17.91
N ASP A 78 -9.55 -5.45 18.09
CA ASP A 78 -10.21 -6.37 19.01
C ASP A 78 -10.29 -7.81 18.47
N THR A 79 -10.04 -8.01 17.18
CA THR A 79 -10.17 -9.32 16.52
C THR A 79 -8.80 -9.91 16.18
N PRO A 80 -8.36 -10.97 16.87
CA PRO A 80 -7.14 -11.68 16.48
C PRO A 80 -7.36 -12.38 15.13
N CYS A 81 -6.28 -12.53 14.36
CA CYS A 81 -6.30 -13.32 13.13
C CYS A 81 -6.67 -14.78 13.43
N ARG A 82 -7.49 -15.41 12.56
CA ARG A 82 -7.70 -16.85 12.65
C ARG A 82 -6.51 -17.61 12.07
N ALA A 83 -6.47 -18.92 12.36
CA ALA A 83 -5.49 -19.80 11.73
C ALA A 83 -5.59 -19.72 10.20
N ALA A 84 -4.45 -19.55 9.52
CA ALA A 84 -4.33 -19.34 8.07
C ALA A 84 -4.93 -18.03 7.51
N GLU A 85 -5.22 -17.04 8.37
CA GLU A 85 -5.54 -15.67 7.93
C GLU A 85 -4.31 -14.74 7.97
N THR A 86 -3.11 -15.30 8.13
CA THR A 86 -1.85 -14.59 8.27
C THR A 86 -1.05 -14.62 6.95
N SER A 87 -0.33 -13.54 6.67
CA SER A 87 0.64 -13.50 5.57
C SER A 87 2.04 -13.87 6.05
N VAL A 88 2.94 -14.20 5.12
CA VAL A 88 4.36 -14.45 5.44
C VAL A 88 5.00 -13.22 6.08
N PHE A 89 4.65 -12.04 5.58
CA PHE A 89 5.07 -10.79 6.19
C PHE A 89 4.60 -10.69 7.64
N ASP A 90 3.33 -10.97 7.93
CA ASP A 90 2.79 -10.83 9.29
C ASP A 90 3.55 -11.70 10.29
N GLU A 91 3.82 -12.96 9.93
CA GLU A 91 4.53 -13.91 10.79
C GLU A 91 5.98 -13.48 11.00
N ALA A 92 6.70 -13.18 9.91
CA ALA A 92 8.09 -12.76 9.99
C ALA A 92 8.26 -11.43 10.74
N PHE A 93 7.39 -10.46 10.48
CA PHE A 93 7.42 -9.16 11.16
C PHE A 93 7.19 -9.31 12.66
N ARG A 94 6.29 -10.22 13.08
CA ARG A 94 6.07 -10.51 14.50
C ARG A 94 7.36 -10.96 15.20
N ASP A 95 8.03 -11.92 14.59
CA ASP A 95 9.22 -12.54 15.18
C ASP A 95 10.39 -11.55 15.21
N LEU A 96 10.56 -10.76 14.14
CA LEU A 96 11.54 -9.67 14.08
C LEU A 96 11.24 -8.59 15.13
N LEU A 97 9.98 -8.19 15.30
CA LEU A 97 9.59 -7.18 16.28
C LEU A 97 9.84 -7.66 17.70
N ILE A 98 9.46 -8.90 18.04
CA ILE A 98 9.76 -9.50 19.34
C ILE A 98 11.28 -9.56 19.57
N THR A 99 12.04 -9.98 18.55
CA THR A 99 13.51 -10.05 18.63
C THR A 99 14.11 -8.68 18.96
N ASN A 100 13.70 -7.63 18.26
CA ASN A 100 14.18 -6.27 18.48
C ASN A 100 13.73 -5.69 19.84
N LEU A 101 12.51 -5.96 20.29
CA LEU A 101 12.04 -5.57 21.63
C LEU A 101 12.88 -6.21 22.74
N VAL A 102 13.14 -7.52 22.63
CA VAL A 102 14.00 -8.24 23.58
C VAL A 102 15.44 -7.70 23.55
N ALA A 103 15.96 -7.41 22.35
CA ALA A 103 17.29 -6.82 22.20
C ALA A 103 17.42 -5.42 22.84
N LEU A 104 16.33 -4.64 22.86
CA LEU A 104 16.25 -3.35 23.56
C LEU A 104 16.04 -3.49 25.09
N GLY A 105 15.87 -4.72 25.60
CA GLY A 105 15.63 -4.99 27.02
C GLY A 105 14.18 -4.75 27.45
N VAL A 106 13.24 -4.63 26.51
CA VAL A 106 11.81 -4.50 26.82
C VAL A 106 11.28 -5.85 27.32
N PRO A 107 10.70 -5.94 28.53
CA PRO A 107 10.12 -7.19 29.02
C PRO A 107 9.02 -7.65 28.06
N THR A 108 9.19 -8.81 27.44
CA THR A 108 8.26 -9.31 26.40
C THR A 108 7.67 -10.64 26.84
N SER A 109 6.34 -10.74 26.84
CA SER A 109 5.60 -11.94 27.24
C SER A 109 5.19 -12.77 26.01
N SER A 110 5.23 -14.10 26.15
CA SER A 110 4.70 -15.03 25.16
C SER A 110 3.18 -15.20 25.23
N THR A 111 2.53 -14.76 26.32
CA THR A 111 1.08 -14.86 26.54
C THR A 111 0.53 -13.59 27.18
N PRO A 112 -0.67 -13.11 26.78
CA PRO A 112 -1.27 -11.93 27.39
C PRO A 112 -1.73 -12.24 28.82
N THR A 113 -1.47 -11.31 29.75
CA THR A 113 -2.00 -11.30 31.12
C THR A 113 -2.70 -9.97 31.40
N GLU A 114 -3.41 -9.84 32.53
CA GLU A 114 -4.14 -8.61 32.87
C GLU A 114 -3.25 -7.36 32.95
N ASP A 115 -1.99 -7.54 33.35
CA ASP A 115 -1.02 -6.45 33.50
C ASP A 115 -0.15 -6.21 32.25
N THR A 116 -0.35 -6.98 31.17
CA THR A 116 0.42 -6.79 29.92
C THR A 116 -0.09 -5.64 29.07
N ILE A 117 0.82 -4.88 28.47
CA ILE A 117 0.48 -3.95 27.39
C ILE A 117 0.41 -4.75 26.09
N VAL A 118 -0.69 -4.65 25.37
CA VAL A 118 -0.85 -5.36 24.11
C VAL A 118 -0.36 -4.47 22.97
N VAL A 119 0.66 -4.93 22.25
CA VAL A 119 1.14 -4.31 21.02
C VAL A 119 0.40 -4.97 19.86
N HIS A 120 -0.53 -4.26 19.24
CA HIS A 120 -1.22 -4.71 18.05
C HIS A 120 -0.46 -4.27 16.81
N TYR A 121 -0.41 -5.12 15.79
CA TYR A 121 0.00 -4.71 14.45
C TYR A 121 -0.83 -5.39 13.38
N LYS A 122 -0.95 -4.72 12.23
CA LYS A 122 -1.57 -5.27 11.03
C LYS A 122 -0.95 -4.72 9.75
N ALA A 123 -0.90 -5.55 8.72
CA ALA A 123 -0.56 -5.15 7.36
C ALA A 123 -1.79 -5.21 6.45
N GLN A 124 -1.99 -4.18 5.63
CA GLN A 124 -3.10 -4.10 4.68
C GLN A 124 -2.55 -3.79 3.28
N PRO A 125 -2.52 -4.77 2.36
CA PRO A 125 -2.12 -4.51 0.99
C PRO A 125 -3.19 -3.68 0.25
N VAL A 126 -2.72 -2.71 -0.54
CA VAL A 126 -3.54 -1.80 -1.35
C VAL A 126 -3.08 -1.90 -2.80
N TYR A 127 -4.03 -2.16 -3.70
CA TYR A 127 -3.78 -2.26 -5.13
C TYR A 127 -4.29 -1.04 -5.90
N HIS A 128 -3.47 -0.51 -6.79
CA HIS A 128 -3.78 0.61 -7.67
C HIS A 128 -3.94 0.14 -9.12
N HIS A 129 -5.11 0.38 -9.73
CA HIS A 129 -5.40 -0.02 -11.10
C HIS A 129 -4.67 0.82 -12.17
N THR A 130 -4.25 2.04 -11.83
CA THR A 130 -3.63 2.97 -12.77
C THR A 130 -2.11 2.91 -12.69
N HIS A 131 -1.46 2.85 -13.86
CA HIS A 131 -0.01 3.00 -13.95
C HIS A 131 0.34 4.45 -13.61
N ARG A 132 1.04 4.65 -12.49
CA ARG A 132 1.56 5.97 -12.14
C ARG A 132 2.99 6.08 -12.66
N LEU A 133 3.24 7.08 -13.50
CA LEU A 133 4.60 7.48 -13.86
C LEU A 133 5.20 8.26 -12.70
N ARG A 134 6.51 8.12 -12.45
CA ARG A 134 7.17 8.99 -11.48
C ARG A 134 7.11 10.42 -11.99
N THR A 135 6.54 11.31 -11.17
CA THR A 135 6.57 12.75 -11.46
C THR A 135 8.03 13.21 -11.44
N ILE A 136 8.48 13.80 -12.55
CA ILE A 136 9.79 14.45 -12.62
C ILE A 136 9.80 15.63 -11.65
N ARG A 137 10.86 15.73 -10.83
CA ARG A 137 11.01 16.84 -9.87
C ARG A 137 10.82 18.19 -10.57
N PRO A 138 9.93 19.07 -10.08
CA PRO A 138 9.81 20.42 -10.60
C PRO A 138 11.18 21.12 -10.62
N GLY A 139 11.55 21.70 -11.75
CA GLY A 139 12.87 22.30 -11.96
C GLY A 139 13.92 21.38 -12.59
N LEU A 140 13.74 20.06 -12.62
CA LEU A 140 14.65 19.19 -13.38
C LEU A 140 14.55 19.49 -14.88
N LEU A 141 13.35 19.59 -15.44
CA LEU A 141 13.15 19.96 -16.85
C LEU A 141 13.70 21.36 -17.16
N THR A 142 13.53 22.32 -16.24
CA THR A 142 14.10 23.67 -16.36
C THR A 142 15.62 23.65 -16.29
N SER A 143 16.19 22.84 -15.38
CA SER A 143 17.65 22.69 -15.23
C SER A 143 18.29 21.98 -16.42
N ILE A 144 17.63 20.95 -16.98
CA ILE A 144 18.04 20.29 -18.22
C ILE A 144 17.98 21.29 -19.37
N SER A 145 16.87 22.04 -19.51
CA SER A 145 16.73 23.04 -20.58
C SER A 145 17.78 24.15 -20.47
N ALA A 146 18.00 24.69 -19.27
CA ALA A 146 19.02 25.70 -19.00
C ALA A 146 20.44 25.15 -19.22
N GLY A 147 20.70 23.92 -18.75
CA GLY A 147 21.96 23.20 -18.95
C GLY A 147 22.26 22.98 -20.43
N ILE A 148 21.26 22.57 -21.23
CA ILE A 148 21.39 22.43 -22.69
C ILE A 148 21.76 23.78 -23.33
N ILE A 149 21.13 24.88 -22.92
CA ILE A 149 21.48 26.22 -23.44
C ILE A 149 22.94 26.55 -23.15
N VAL A 150 23.43 26.25 -21.95
CA VAL A 150 24.83 26.47 -21.55
C VAL A 150 25.80 25.52 -22.29
N LEU A 151 25.39 24.25 -22.49
CA LEU A 151 26.20 23.20 -23.14
C LEU A 151 26.25 23.30 -24.66
N ARG A 152 25.42 24.13 -25.32
CA ARG A 152 25.46 24.32 -26.79
C ARG A 152 26.84 24.74 -27.32
N ASN A 153 27.69 25.31 -26.47
CA ASN A 153 29.05 25.72 -26.80
C ASN A 153 30.13 24.84 -26.12
N ALA A 154 29.76 23.69 -25.57
CA ALA A 154 30.70 22.78 -24.92
C ALA A 154 31.34 21.80 -25.92
N PRO A 155 32.53 21.24 -25.59
CA PRO A 155 33.10 20.11 -26.31
C PRO A 155 32.10 18.94 -26.38
N TRP A 156 32.15 18.17 -27.47
CA TRP A 156 31.13 17.15 -27.74
C TRP A 156 31.08 16.05 -26.67
N GLU A 157 32.20 15.76 -26.01
CA GLU A 157 32.32 14.78 -24.95
C GLU A 157 31.47 15.17 -23.72
N LEU A 158 31.53 16.44 -23.33
CA LEU A 158 30.76 16.97 -22.19
C LEU A 158 29.25 17.03 -22.53
N ALA A 159 28.93 17.39 -23.77
CA ALA A 159 27.55 17.38 -24.26
C ALA A 159 26.97 15.95 -24.28
N ALA A 160 27.74 14.96 -24.74
CA ALA A 160 27.33 13.56 -24.77
C ALA A 160 27.10 13.00 -23.36
N MET A 161 27.99 13.29 -22.40
CA MET A 161 27.81 12.88 -21.00
C MET A 161 26.57 13.52 -20.36
N ALA A 162 26.34 14.81 -20.60
CA ALA A 162 25.17 15.51 -20.08
C ALA A 162 23.85 14.99 -20.69
N MET A 163 23.85 14.68 -21.98
CA MET A 163 22.70 14.05 -22.64
C MET A 163 22.45 12.64 -22.11
N ALA A 164 23.49 11.83 -21.91
CA ALA A 164 23.37 10.51 -21.31
C ALA A 164 22.76 10.60 -19.89
N GLY A 165 23.27 11.50 -19.04
CA GLY A 165 22.69 11.73 -17.70
C GLY A 165 21.25 12.24 -17.73
N GLY A 166 20.90 13.07 -18.72
CA GLY A 166 19.53 13.52 -18.95
C GLY A 166 18.59 12.38 -19.40
N ILE A 167 19.06 11.51 -20.29
CA ILE A 167 18.32 10.32 -20.74
C ILE A 167 18.14 9.34 -19.59
N ASP A 168 19.18 9.09 -18.79
CA ASP A 168 19.10 8.22 -17.62
C ASP A 168 18.11 8.75 -16.58
N ALA A 169 18.11 10.07 -16.33
CA ALA A 169 17.14 10.71 -15.46
C ALA A 169 15.71 10.60 -15.99
N LEU A 170 15.50 10.74 -17.31
CA LEU A 170 14.21 10.55 -17.95
C LEU A 170 13.75 9.09 -17.87
N ASN A 171 14.62 8.14 -18.19
CA ASN A 171 14.35 6.71 -18.08
C ASN A 171 14.00 6.32 -16.64
N ALA A 172 14.73 6.85 -15.65
CA ALA A 172 14.44 6.65 -14.23
C ALA A 172 13.07 7.22 -13.81
N ALA A 173 12.61 8.29 -14.46
CA ALA A 173 11.27 8.85 -14.26
C ALA A 173 10.17 8.08 -15.02
N TYR A 174 10.50 7.48 -16.15
CA TYR A 174 9.57 6.63 -16.92
C TYR A 174 9.33 5.27 -16.29
N ASN A 175 10.22 4.80 -15.40
CA ASN A 175 9.95 3.60 -14.62
C ASN A 175 8.66 3.78 -13.81
N SER A 176 7.66 2.95 -14.11
CA SER A 176 6.36 2.98 -13.45
C SER A 176 6.53 2.75 -11.95
N LEU A 177 5.78 3.50 -11.15
CA LEU A 177 5.61 3.18 -9.74
C LEU A 177 4.93 1.81 -9.60
N ASP A 178 5.32 1.07 -8.58
CA ASP A 178 4.74 -0.23 -8.27
C ASP A 178 3.24 -0.07 -8.00
N ARG A 179 2.42 -1.02 -8.46
CA ARG A 179 0.96 -0.96 -8.33
C ARG A 179 0.45 -1.32 -6.93
N PHE A 180 1.36 -1.70 -6.04
CA PHE A 180 1.02 -2.18 -4.70
C PHE A 180 1.68 -1.32 -3.63
N GLU A 181 0.89 -1.00 -2.62
CA GLU A 181 1.33 -0.41 -1.36
C GLU A 181 0.91 -1.35 -0.22
N VAL A 182 1.58 -1.25 0.91
CA VAL A 182 1.14 -1.87 2.16
C VAL A 182 1.01 -0.77 3.21
N VAL A 183 -0.14 -0.74 3.87
CA VAL A 183 -0.39 0.10 5.04
C VAL A 183 -0.11 -0.74 6.27
N ILE A 184 0.80 -0.29 7.11
CA ILE A 184 1.17 -0.96 8.36
C ILE A 184 0.73 -0.08 9.50
N THR A 185 -0.05 -0.65 10.39
CA THR A 185 -0.51 0.03 11.60
C THR A 185 0.02 -0.73 12.80
N THR A 186 0.65 -0.01 13.72
CA THR A 186 1.08 -0.53 15.02
C THR A 186 0.42 0.29 16.12
N SER A 187 -0.03 -0.35 17.19
CA SER A 187 -0.57 0.34 18.35
C SER A 187 -0.21 -0.36 19.65
N MET A 188 -0.11 0.41 20.73
CA MET A 188 0.04 -0.08 22.09
C MET A 188 -1.21 0.29 22.88
N ILE A 189 -1.90 -0.70 23.41
CA ILE A 189 -3.13 -0.50 24.17
C ILE A 189 -2.93 -1.01 25.60
N ALA A 190 -3.26 -0.16 26.56
CA ALA A 190 -3.34 -0.50 27.97
C ALA A 190 -4.64 0.05 28.55
N LYS A 191 -5.41 -0.78 29.27
CA LYS A 191 -6.67 -0.36 29.92
C LYS A 191 -7.61 0.39 28.96
N ASN A 192 -7.82 -0.15 27.76
CA ASN A 192 -8.64 0.44 26.68
C ASN A 192 -8.19 1.84 26.20
N THR A 193 -6.93 2.22 26.44
CA THR A 193 -6.36 3.49 25.99
C THR A 193 -5.13 3.24 25.13
N TYR A 194 -5.02 3.98 24.02
CA TYR A 194 -3.81 4.00 23.22
C TYR A 194 -2.70 4.73 23.95
N LEU A 195 -1.61 4.02 24.21
CA LEU A 195 -0.35 4.61 24.68
C LEU A 195 0.49 5.11 23.49
N TYR A 196 0.37 4.43 22.36
CA TYR A 196 1.05 4.74 21.11
C TYR A 196 0.25 4.17 19.93
N ARG A 197 0.31 4.85 18.78
CA ARG A 197 -0.25 4.39 17.51
C ARG A 197 0.47 5.06 16.35
N ASP A 198 0.98 4.26 15.42
CA ASP A 198 1.50 4.73 14.14
C ASP A 198 0.76 4.04 12.97
N THR A 199 0.67 4.73 11.83
CA THR A 199 0.22 4.15 10.58
C THR A 199 1.05 4.68 9.43
N SER A 200 1.84 3.79 8.85
CA SER A 200 2.81 4.10 7.81
C SER A 200 2.50 3.34 6.52
N ILE A 201 2.84 3.94 5.38
CA ILE A 201 2.51 3.41 4.04
C ILE A 201 3.81 3.20 3.26
N TYR A 202 3.94 2.03 2.65
CA TYR A 202 5.15 1.63 1.93
C TYR A 202 4.81 1.07 0.55
N TYR A 203 5.58 1.42 -0.46
CA TYR A 203 5.51 0.75 -1.77
C TYR A 203 6.10 -0.66 -1.67
N ILE A 204 5.49 -1.61 -2.36
CA ILE A 204 6.01 -2.98 -2.49
C ILE A 204 6.13 -3.34 -3.96
N ASN A 205 7.12 -4.16 -4.29
CA ASN A 205 7.28 -4.61 -5.66
C ASN A 205 6.07 -5.46 -6.07
N THR A 206 5.60 -5.25 -7.30
CA THR A 206 4.48 -6.01 -7.86
C THR A 206 4.75 -7.52 -7.90
N THR A 207 6.00 -7.94 -8.14
CA THR A 207 6.38 -9.37 -8.17
C THR A 207 6.39 -10.01 -6.78
N ASP A 208 6.52 -9.21 -5.73
CA ASP A 208 6.74 -9.66 -4.35
C ASP A 208 5.52 -9.38 -3.46
N SER A 209 4.41 -8.91 -4.06
CA SER A 209 3.19 -8.52 -3.36
C SER A 209 2.50 -9.70 -2.66
N TRP A 210 2.76 -10.92 -3.13
CA TRP A 210 2.21 -12.14 -2.56
C TRP A 210 2.65 -12.38 -1.11
N HIS A 211 3.79 -11.82 -0.66
CA HIS A 211 4.24 -11.92 0.74
C HIS A 211 3.26 -11.32 1.75
N TYR A 212 2.40 -10.40 1.31
CA TYR A 212 1.45 -9.64 2.14
C TYR A 212 0.02 -10.14 1.99
N ASN A 213 -0.21 -11.16 1.17
CA ASN A 213 -1.51 -11.81 1.03
C ASN A 213 -1.62 -12.96 2.03
N THR A 214 -2.84 -13.23 2.49
CA THR A 214 -3.10 -14.35 3.38
C THR A 214 -2.82 -15.67 2.67
N THR A 215 -2.07 -16.55 3.35
CA THR A 215 -1.82 -17.89 2.83
C THR A 215 -3.09 -18.71 3.03
N THR A 216 -3.91 -18.86 1.98
CA THR A 216 -5.06 -19.78 2.04
C THR A 216 -4.52 -21.19 2.25
N ALA A 217 -4.74 -21.79 3.42
CA ALA A 217 -4.40 -23.19 3.65
C ALA A 217 -5.10 -24.06 2.59
N PRO A 218 -4.43 -25.05 1.99
CA PRO A 218 -5.08 -25.94 1.04
C PRO A 218 -6.28 -26.60 1.72
N ALA A 219 -7.42 -26.61 1.03
CA ALA A 219 -8.63 -27.26 1.53
C ALA A 219 -8.29 -28.69 1.97
N GLN A 220 -8.54 -29.00 3.24
CA GLN A 220 -8.33 -30.36 3.74
C GLN A 220 -9.29 -31.28 2.99
N ILE A 221 -8.76 -32.12 2.11
CA ILE A 221 -9.53 -33.22 1.51
C ILE A 221 -9.77 -34.22 2.64
N THR A 222 -10.94 -34.17 3.24
CA THR A 222 -11.41 -35.26 4.10
C THR A 222 -11.57 -36.50 3.23
N LEU A 223 -10.65 -37.46 3.38
CA LEU A 223 -10.79 -38.77 2.78
C LEU A 223 -12.01 -39.45 3.44
N SER A 224 -13.15 -39.43 2.75
CA SER A 224 -14.32 -40.20 3.14
C SER A 224 -13.94 -41.68 3.14
N THR A 225 -13.93 -42.31 4.32
CA THR A 225 -13.89 -43.77 4.41
C THR A 225 -15.08 -44.32 3.62
N PRO A 226 -14.89 -45.26 2.67
CA PRO A 226 -16.00 -45.84 1.95
C PRO A 226 -16.86 -46.66 2.91
N GLY A 227 -18.03 -46.13 3.29
CA GLY A 227 -18.93 -46.86 4.19
C GLY A 227 -20.07 -46.08 4.84
N SER A 228 -20.03 -44.75 4.88
CA SER A 228 -21.13 -43.96 5.48
C SER A 228 -21.54 -42.81 4.57
N ALA A 229 -22.50 -43.05 3.69
CA ALA A 229 -23.19 -42.00 2.97
C ALA A 229 -24.22 -41.32 3.90
N PRO A 230 -24.16 -39.99 4.12
CA PRO A 230 -25.28 -39.23 4.64
C PRO A 230 -26.35 -39.03 3.55
N PRO A 231 -27.63 -38.80 3.90
CA PRO A 231 -28.69 -38.63 2.92
C PRO A 231 -28.42 -37.41 2.03
N ALA A 232 -28.51 -37.61 0.72
CA ALA A 232 -28.28 -36.60 -0.30
C ALA A 232 -29.22 -35.42 -0.12
N THR A 233 -28.70 -34.30 0.37
CA THR A 233 -29.40 -33.01 0.27
C THR A 233 -29.08 -32.44 -1.10
N ARG A 234 -30.11 -32.36 -1.96
CA ARG A 234 -30.03 -31.79 -3.30
C ARG A 234 -29.65 -30.31 -3.21
N GLN A 235 -28.38 -29.97 -3.36
CA GLN A 235 -27.98 -28.60 -3.70
C GLN A 235 -28.22 -28.38 -5.20
N GLN A 236 -28.99 -27.35 -5.52
CA GLN A 236 -29.18 -26.88 -6.89
C GLN A 236 -27.89 -26.22 -7.39
N PRO A 237 -27.46 -26.44 -8.63
CA PRO A 237 -26.28 -25.76 -9.17
C PRO A 237 -26.62 -24.29 -9.46
N VAL A 238 -25.86 -23.39 -8.83
CA VAL A 238 -25.76 -21.98 -9.24
C VAL A 238 -24.94 -21.95 -10.54
N GLY A 239 -25.50 -21.32 -11.57
CA GLY A 239 -24.98 -21.32 -12.93
C GLY A 239 -23.54 -20.80 -13.04
N ILE A 240 -22.72 -21.59 -13.75
CA ILE A 240 -21.40 -21.21 -14.24
C ILE A 240 -21.61 -20.19 -15.37
N PHE A 241 -20.95 -19.03 -15.26
CA PHE A 241 -20.85 -18.05 -16.33
C PHE A 241 -20.19 -18.67 -17.57
N ASP A 242 -20.85 -18.52 -18.72
CA ASP A 242 -20.38 -18.96 -20.02
C ASP A 242 -19.05 -18.30 -20.42
N GLU A 243 -18.11 -19.14 -20.84
CA GLU A 243 -16.84 -18.77 -21.46
C GLU A 243 -17.09 -18.30 -22.90
N PRO A 244 -16.55 -17.14 -23.36
CA PRO A 244 -16.73 -16.72 -24.73
C PRO A 244 -15.86 -17.56 -25.67
N LYS A 245 -16.50 -18.37 -26.51
CA LYS A 245 -15.88 -19.10 -27.63
C LYS A 245 -15.10 -18.14 -28.53
N SER A 246 -13.79 -18.35 -28.60
CA SER A 246 -12.92 -17.84 -29.67
C SER A 246 -13.28 -18.54 -30.99
N THR A 247 -13.83 -17.79 -31.93
CA THR A 247 -14.04 -18.22 -33.32
C THR A 247 -12.73 -18.11 -34.09
N ALA A 248 -12.01 -19.22 -34.21
CA ALA A 248 -10.95 -19.37 -35.20
C ALA A 248 -11.57 -19.52 -36.60
N ALA A 249 -11.41 -18.50 -37.44
CA ALA A 249 -11.70 -18.55 -38.86
C ALA A 249 -10.67 -19.45 -39.57
N GLY A 250 -11.16 -20.35 -40.43
CA GLY A 250 -10.35 -21.27 -41.20
C GLY A 250 -9.58 -20.62 -42.35
N ALA A 251 -8.41 -21.17 -42.62
CA ALA A 251 -7.74 -21.10 -43.92
C ALA A 251 -7.40 -22.55 -44.34
N PRO A 252 -7.65 -22.95 -45.60
CA PRO A 252 -7.47 -24.33 -46.03
C PRO A 252 -6.01 -24.67 -46.35
N ALA A 253 -5.73 -25.97 -46.21
CA ALA A 253 -4.46 -26.65 -46.39
C ALA A 253 -3.89 -26.53 -47.81
N GLU A 254 -2.58 -26.35 -47.87
CA GLU A 254 -1.75 -26.48 -49.06
C GLU A 254 -1.41 -27.96 -49.27
N THR A 255 -1.80 -28.49 -50.43
CA THR A 255 -1.55 -29.87 -50.85
C THR A 255 -0.27 -29.93 -51.68
N THR A 256 0.59 -30.89 -51.37
CA THR A 256 1.83 -31.31 -52.04
C THR A 256 1.78 -31.42 -53.57
N GLY A 257 2.89 -31.09 -54.25
CA GLY A 257 3.17 -31.59 -55.60
C GLY A 257 4.41 -31.01 -56.30
N ILE A 258 5.52 -31.75 -56.23
CA ILE A 258 6.75 -31.73 -57.08
C ILE A 258 7.66 -30.50 -56.95
#